data_AF-A0A3D1ARP7-F1
#
_entry.id   AF-A0A3D1ARP7-F1
#
_cell.length_a   1.000
_cell.length_b   1.000
_cell.length_c   1.000
_cell.angle_alpha   90.00
_cell.angle_beta   90.00
_cell.angle_gamma   90.00
#
_symmetry.space_group_name_H-M   'P 1'
#
loop_
_entity.id
_entity.type
_entity.pdbx_description
1 polymer ?
#
loop_
_entity_poly.entity_id
_entity_poly.type
_entity_poly.pdbx_seq_one_letter_code
_entity_poly.pdbx_strand_id
1 'polypeptide(L)'
;MTQAALGTAQTITIDGVEVVQLRDASRHIVVSIAPHVGNMAYEMKVNGKNALWFPFASIRDFAAKPEFAGIPFLAPWANRIDAGG
;
A
#
# COMPACT_ATOMS: atom_id res chain seq x y z
N MET A 1 13.91 -22.35 -19.35
CA MET A 1 13.77 -21.54 -18.11
C MET A 1 13.30 -20.17 -18.53
N THR A 2 12.02 -19.83 -18.31
CA THR A 2 11.47 -18.52 -18.64
C THR A 2 11.92 -17.51 -17.58
N GLN A 3 12.61 -16.46 -18.00
CA GLN A 3 12.95 -15.34 -17.12
C GLN A 3 11.64 -14.73 -16.61
N ALA A 4 11.45 -14.70 -15.29
CA ALA A 4 10.36 -13.94 -14.69
C ALA A 4 10.54 -12.47 -15.14
N ALA A 5 9.54 -11.91 -15.81
CA ALA A 5 9.53 -10.50 -16.11
C ALA A 5 9.65 -9.75 -14.78
N LEU A 6 10.70 -8.94 -14.63
CA LEU A 6 10.90 -8.13 -13.44
C LEU A 6 9.70 -7.19 -13.31
N GLY A 7 9.05 -7.18 -12.14
CA GLY A 7 7.99 -6.22 -11.86
C GLY A 7 8.51 -4.78 -12.00
N THR A 8 7.63 -3.84 -12.36
CA THR A 8 7.99 -2.43 -12.46
C THR A 8 7.62 -1.66 -11.20
N ALA A 9 8.36 -0.60 -10.91
CA ALA A 9 8.06 0.34 -9.84
C ALA A 9 8.05 1.76 -10.41
N GLN A 10 7.07 2.57 -10.01
CA GLN A 10 6.97 3.98 -10.39
C GLN A 10 6.38 4.81 -9.27
N THR A 11 6.85 6.05 -9.14
CA THR A 11 6.24 7.06 -8.27
C THR A 11 5.27 7.90 -9.09
N ILE A 12 4.05 8.08 -8.58
CA ILE A 12 3.00 8.86 -9.21
C ILE A 12 2.24 9.66 -8.14
N THR A 13 1.47 10.66 -8.56
CA THR A 13 0.58 11.41 -7.67
C THR A 13 -0.87 10.99 -7.91
N ILE A 14 -1.57 10.54 -6.87
CA ILE A 14 -3.00 10.21 -6.90
C ILE A 14 -3.71 11.10 -5.88
N ASP A 15 -4.73 11.83 -6.31
CA ASP A 15 -5.51 12.76 -5.47
C ASP A 15 -4.64 13.78 -4.70
N GLY A 16 -3.46 14.11 -5.20
CA GLY A 16 -2.50 15.01 -4.55
C GLY A 16 -1.58 14.34 -3.52
N VAL A 17 -1.63 13.01 -3.37
CA VAL A 17 -0.74 12.21 -2.52
C VAL A 17 0.28 11.49 -3.39
N GLU A 18 1.55 11.54 -3.01
CA GLU A 18 2.60 10.73 -3.65
C GLU A 18 2.40 9.25 -3.31
N VAL A 19 2.36 8.41 -4.35
CA VAL A 19 2.12 6.98 -4.28
C VAL A 19 3.19 6.25 -5.09
N VAL A 20 3.79 5.22 -4.51
CA VAL A 20 4.61 4.25 -5.23
C VAL A 20 3.73 3.11 -5.70
N GLN A 21 3.71 2.85 -7.00
CA GLN A 21 3.04 1.69 -7.58
C GLN A 21 4.03 0.62 -7.99
N LEU A 22 3.82 -0.59 -7.48
CA LEU A 22 4.50 -1.80 -7.91
C LEU A 22 3.56 -2.59 -8.83
N ARG A 23 4.05 -3.03 -9.99
CA ARG A 23 3.23 -3.73 -10.99
C ARG A 23 3.88 -5.04 -11.43
N ASP A 24 3.12 -6.12 -11.31
CA ASP A 24 3.41 -7.42 -11.92
C ASP A 24 2.38 -7.66 -13.03
N ALA A 25 2.78 -7.37 -14.27
CA ALA A 25 1.91 -7.50 -15.44
C ALA A 25 1.55 -8.97 -15.72
N SER A 26 2.45 -9.91 -15.42
CA SER A 26 2.24 -11.34 -15.67
C SER A 26 1.17 -11.94 -14.77
N ARG A 27 1.02 -11.39 -13.55
CA ARG A 27 0.01 -11.81 -12.56
C ARG A 27 -1.17 -10.86 -12.44
N HIS A 28 -1.19 -9.79 -13.24
CA HIS A 28 -2.20 -8.72 -13.17
C HIS A 28 -2.35 -8.14 -11.76
N ILE A 29 -1.22 -7.87 -11.09
CA ILE A 29 -1.15 -7.30 -9.74
C ILE A 29 -0.63 -5.87 -9.80
N VAL A 30 -1.30 -4.96 -9.10
CA VAL A 30 -0.82 -3.60 -8.82
C VAL A 30 -0.94 -3.34 -7.33
N VAL A 31 0.16 -2.97 -6.68
CA VAL A 31 0.19 -2.52 -5.28
C VAL A 31 0.43 -1.02 -5.26
N SER A 32 -0.41 -0.27 -4.55
CA SER A 32 -0.25 1.17 -4.33
C SER A 32 0.14 1.41 -2.87
N ILE A 33 1.29 2.07 -2.68
CA ILE A 33 1.88 2.38 -1.39
C ILE A 33 1.93 3.89 -1.24
N ALA A 34 1.50 4.44 -0.11
CA ALA A 34 1.62 5.85 0.24
C ALA A 34 2.79 6.04 1.23
N PRO A 35 4.03 6.33 0.78
CA PRO A 35 5.20 6.36 1.64
C PRO A 35 5.07 7.38 2.77
N HIS A 36 4.53 8.57 2.44
CA HIS A 36 4.36 9.68 3.38
C HIS A 36 3.14 9.56 4.29
N VAL A 37 2.32 8.52 4.13
CA VAL A 37 1.16 8.23 4.99
C VAL A 37 1.41 6.91 5.71
N GLY A 38 2.42 6.90 6.59
CA GLY A 38 2.78 5.73 7.40
C GLY A 38 3.35 4.54 6.61
N ASN A 39 3.93 4.79 5.43
CA ASN A 39 4.38 3.75 4.50
C ASN A 39 3.28 2.70 4.20
N MET A 40 2.05 3.18 4.04
CA MET A 40 0.84 2.34 3.96
C MET A 40 0.69 1.73 2.57
N ALA A 41 0.68 0.40 2.47
CA ALA A 41 0.14 -0.26 1.28
C ALA A 41 -1.40 -0.28 1.39
N TYR A 42 -2.06 0.67 0.74
CA TYR A 42 -3.49 0.92 0.94
C TYR A 42 -4.37 0.22 -0.10
N GLU A 43 -3.82 -0.15 -1.26
CA GLU A 43 -4.54 -0.86 -2.33
C GLU A 43 -3.66 -1.95 -2.94
N MET A 44 -4.22 -3.15 -3.13
CA MET A 44 -3.63 -4.21 -3.95
C MET A 44 -4.69 -4.72 -4.91
N LYS A 45 -4.61 -4.33 -6.18
CA LYS A 45 -5.52 -4.83 -7.21
C LYS A 45 -4.98 -6.12 -7.79
N VAL A 46 -5.77 -7.19 -7.69
CA VAL A 46 -5.55 -8.48 -8.37
C VAL A 46 -6.64 -8.65 -9.41
N ASN A 47 -6.28 -8.76 -10.69
CA ASN A 47 -7.25 -8.78 -11.79
C ASN A 47 -8.23 -7.58 -11.73
N GLY A 48 -7.71 -6.41 -11.36
CA GLY A 48 -8.48 -5.15 -11.26
C GLY A 48 -9.35 -5.01 -10.01
N LYS A 49 -9.46 -6.03 -9.15
CA LYS A 49 -10.24 -5.99 -7.91
C LYS A 49 -9.32 -5.73 -6.72
N ASN A 50 -9.66 -4.76 -5.87
CA ASN A 50 -8.89 -4.52 -4.66
C ASN A 50 -9.05 -5.70 -3.69
N ALA A 51 -7.93 -6.28 -3.29
CA ALA A 51 -7.85 -7.38 -2.33
C ALA A 51 -7.74 -6.88 -0.88
N LEU A 52 -7.39 -5.60 -0.68
CA LEU A 52 -7.28 -5.01 0.65
C LEU A 52 -8.58 -4.31 1.04
N TRP A 53 -8.92 -4.40 2.32
CA TRP A 53 -9.97 -3.56 2.88
C TRP A 53 -9.46 -2.12 3.02
N PHE A 54 -10.17 -1.20 2.37
CA PHE A 54 -9.89 0.23 2.38
C PHE A 54 -11.22 0.98 2.37
N PRO A 55 -11.72 1.44 3.54
CA PRO A 55 -13.05 2.01 3.68
C PRO A 55 -13.14 3.51 3.32
N PHE A 56 -12.12 4.07 2.67
CA PHE A 56 -12.06 5.49 2.31
C PHE A 56 -12.42 5.69 0.85
N ALA A 57 -13.05 6.82 0.52
CA ALA A 57 -13.42 7.14 -0.86
C ALA A 57 -12.20 7.45 -1.73
N SER A 58 -11.13 7.98 -1.14
CA SER A 58 -9.89 8.33 -1.83
C SER A 58 -8.66 8.19 -0.94
N ILE A 59 -7.46 8.20 -1.54
CA ILE A 59 -6.20 8.24 -0.79
C ILE A 59 -6.01 9.60 -0.08
N ARG A 60 -6.60 10.68 -0.61
CA ARG A 60 -6.63 11.99 0.05
C ARG A 60 -7.40 11.95 1.36
N ASP A 61 -8.59 11.34 1.37
CA ASP A 61 -9.42 11.25 2.58
C ASP A 61 -8.71 10.45 3.67
N PHE A 62 -8.06 9.35 3.28
CA PHE A 62 -7.20 8.57 4.18
C PHE A 62 -6.02 9.39 4.70
N ALA A 63 -5.31 10.12 3.83
CA ALA A 63 -4.17 10.95 4.23
C ALA A 63 -4.56 12.09 5.19
N ALA A 64 -5.77 12.63 5.08
CA ALA A 64 -6.27 13.67 5.98
C ALA A 64 -6.56 13.13 7.39
N LYS A 65 -6.96 11.87 7.52
CA LYS A 65 -7.23 11.21 8.80
C LYS A 65 -6.94 9.70 8.72
N PRO A 66 -5.67 9.29 8.86
CA PRO A 66 -5.30 7.88 8.73
C PRO A 66 -5.88 7.04 9.88
N GLU A 67 -6.55 5.94 9.54
CA GLU A 67 -7.03 4.93 10.49
C GLU A 67 -6.57 3.52 10.06
N PHE A 68 -7.06 2.47 10.72
CA PHE A 68 -6.73 1.10 10.32
C PHE A 68 -7.31 0.80 8.93
N ALA A 69 -6.45 0.40 7.98
CA ALA A 69 -6.79 -0.08 6.64
C ALA A 69 -5.56 -0.72 6.00
N GLY A 70 -5.74 -1.37 4.84
CA GLY A 70 -4.62 -1.85 4.02
C GLY A 70 -3.65 -2.76 4.77
N ILE A 71 -2.36 -2.59 4.52
CA ILE A 71 -1.27 -3.24 5.24
C ILE A 71 -0.44 -2.14 5.95
N PRO A 72 -0.66 -1.93 7.26
CA PRO A 72 0.08 -0.92 8.01
C PRO A 72 1.54 -1.35 8.24
N PHE A 73 2.47 -0.39 8.18
CA PHE A 73 3.83 -0.60 8.66
C PHE A 73 3.88 -0.42 10.18
N LEU A 74 4.08 -1.53 10.90
CA LEU A 74 4.09 -1.55 12.37
C LEU A 74 5.51 -1.83 12.88
N ALA A 75 6.18 -0.80 13.38
CA ALA A 75 7.53 -0.86 13.91
C ALA A 75 7.68 0.12 15.08
N PRO A 76 8.56 -0.16 16.06
CA PRO A 76 9.44 -1.35 16.16
C PRO A 76 8.73 -2.61 16.68
N TRP A 77 7.55 -2.46 17.28
CA TRP A 77 6.74 -3.57 17.78
C TRP A 77 5.34 -3.48 17.20
N ALA A 78 4.86 -4.59 16.64
CA ALA A 78 3.56 -4.63 15.97
C ALA A 78 2.36 -4.61 16.93
N ASN A 79 2.61 -4.86 18.21
CA ASN A 79 1.59 -4.86 19.25
C ASN A 79 2.18 -4.27 20.53
N ARG A 80 1.40 -4.30 21.61
CA ARG A 80 1.78 -3.76 22.92
C ARG A 80 3.00 -4.47 23.47
N ILE A 81 3.88 -3.69 24.09
CA ILE A 81 4.90 -4.15 25.02
C ILE A 81 4.34 -3.83 26.41
N ASP A 82 4.49 -4.75 27.36
CA ASP A 82 4.28 -4.43 28.76
C ASP A 82 5.46 -3.61 29.31
N ALA A 83 5.41 -3.25 30.59
CA ALA A 83 6.36 -2.32 31.19
C ALA A 83 7.80 -2.90 31.25
N GLY A 84 8.54 -2.78 30.15
CA GLY A 84 9.94 -3.19 30.06
C GLY A 84 10.42 -3.26 28.61
N GLY A 85 10.92 -2.14 28.09
CA GLY A 85 11.85 -2.17 26.97
C GLY A 85 13.23 -2.61 27.43
#